data_AF-A0A956IYP4-F1
#
_entry.id   AF-A0A956IYP4-F1
#
_cell.length_a   1.000
_cell.length_b   1.000
_cell.length_c   1.000
_cell.angle_alpha   90.00
_cell.angle_beta   90.00
_cell.angle_gamma   90.00
#
_symmetry.space_group_name_H-M   'P 1'
#
loop_
_entity.id
_entity.type
_entity.pdbx_description
1 polymer ?
#
loop_
_entity_poly.entity_id
_entity_poly.type
_entity_poly.pdbx_seq_one_letter_code
_entity_poly.pdbx_strand_id
1 'polypeptide(L)'
;AVANGDAGPPRGREHELARLLAELKARGVANVVWLTADVHYTAAHRYDPTRAIFGDFDPFWEFVSGPLHAGTFGPSPLDPTFGPELRFIKAPAPGEANLPPTAGLQFFGELEISAGGVLSVTLRDREGASLWSIDLPPDERL
;
A
#
# COMPACT_ATOMS: atom_id res chain seq x y z
N ALA A 1 15.13 2.30 -2.61
CA ALA A 1 13.76 2.69 -2.97
C ALA A 1 13.43 2.13 -4.35
N VAL A 2 12.18 1.71 -4.58
CA VAL A 2 11.70 1.30 -5.91
C VAL A 2 11.39 2.52 -6.77
N ALA A 3 10.83 3.57 -6.16
CA ALA A 3 10.58 4.86 -6.81
C ALA A 3 11.88 5.63 -7.08
N ASN A 4 11.88 6.46 -8.14
CA ASN A 4 13.05 7.27 -8.49
C ASN A 4 13.12 8.59 -7.72
N GLY A 5 12.01 9.12 -7.19
CA GLY A 5 11.99 10.38 -6.45
C GLY A 5 12.06 11.62 -7.33
N ASP A 6 11.89 11.48 -8.64
CA ASP A 6 12.01 12.56 -9.63
C ASP A 6 10.70 13.33 -9.85
N ALA A 7 9.59 12.86 -9.27
CA ALA A 7 8.25 13.40 -9.49
C ALA A 7 7.94 13.60 -10.99
N GLY A 8 8.24 12.57 -11.79
CA GLY A 8 8.19 12.62 -13.25
C GLY A 8 7.59 11.36 -13.87
N PRO A 9 7.72 11.19 -15.19
CA PRO A 9 7.34 9.94 -15.85
C PRO A 9 8.14 8.75 -15.29
N PRO A 10 7.61 7.51 -15.40
CA PRO A 10 8.28 6.31 -14.90
C PRO A 10 9.71 6.20 -15.42
N ARG A 11 10.66 5.94 -14.52
CA ARG A 11 12.08 5.71 -14.86
C ARG A 11 12.62 4.46 -14.16
N GLY A 12 13.83 4.03 -14.49
CA GLY A 12 14.48 2.92 -13.78
C GLY A 12 13.58 1.68 -13.61
N ARG A 13 13.34 1.28 -12.35
CA ARG A 13 12.46 0.14 -11.99
C ARG A 13 10.96 0.43 -12.14
N GLU A 14 10.55 1.70 -12.17
CA GLU A 14 9.13 2.07 -12.34
C GLU A 14 8.61 1.69 -13.73
N HIS A 15 9.48 1.51 -14.73
CA HIS A 15 9.04 1.00 -16.04
C HIS A 15 8.37 -0.38 -15.94
N GLU A 16 8.85 -1.24 -15.03
CA GLU A 16 8.26 -2.57 -14.83
C GLU A 16 6.87 -2.45 -14.20
N LEU A 17 6.71 -1.56 -13.22
CA LEU A 17 5.41 -1.26 -12.61
C LEU A 17 4.45 -0.65 -13.63
N ALA A 18 4.88 0.34 -14.39
CA ALA A 18 4.07 0.99 -15.42
C ALA A 18 3.58 -0.03 -16.46
N ARG A 19 4.47 -0.91 -16.95
CA ARG A 19 4.11 -1.97 -17.87
C ARG A 19 3.12 -2.97 -17.26
N LEU A 20 3.36 -3.41 -16.02
CA LEU A 20 2.48 -4.36 -15.34
C LEU A 20 1.08 -3.77 -15.16
N LEU A 21 0.98 -2.55 -14.65
CA LEU A 21 -0.28 -1.87 -14.40
C LEU A 21 -1.07 -1.62 -15.70
N ALA A 22 -0.39 -1.21 -16.77
CA ALA A 22 -1.00 -1.06 -18.09
C ALA A 22 -1.51 -2.42 -18.64
N GLU A 23 -0.76 -3.49 -18.46
CA GLU A 23 -1.15 -4.83 -18.92
C GLU A 23 -2.36 -5.37 -18.13
N LEU A 24 -2.41 -5.15 -16.81
CA LEU A 24 -3.56 -5.52 -15.99
C LEU A 24 -4.84 -4.83 -16.48
N LYS A 25 -4.76 -3.53 -16.76
CA LYS A 25 -5.85 -2.74 -17.34
C LYS A 25 -6.23 -3.24 -18.74
N ALA A 26 -5.26 -3.45 -19.63
CA ALA A 26 -5.51 -3.91 -21.00
C ALA A 26 -6.19 -5.30 -21.04
N ARG A 27 -5.93 -6.16 -20.04
CA ARG A 27 -6.57 -7.46 -19.88
C ARG A 27 -7.89 -7.44 -19.12
N GLY A 28 -8.32 -6.28 -18.62
CA GLY A 28 -9.53 -6.16 -17.82
C GLY A 28 -9.45 -6.87 -16.47
N VAL A 29 -8.27 -6.95 -15.86
CA VAL A 29 -8.11 -7.52 -14.51
C VAL A 29 -8.66 -6.51 -13.50
N ALA A 30 -9.81 -6.82 -12.90
CA ALA A 30 -10.45 -6.00 -11.87
C ALA A 30 -10.06 -6.44 -10.45
N ASN A 31 -10.45 -5.64 -9.44
CA ASN A 31 -10.23 -5.92 -8.01
C ASN A 31 -8.76 -6.09 -7.59
N VAL A 32 -7.84 -5.36 -8.23
CA VAL A 32 -6.41 -5.44 -7.91
C VAL A 32 -6.15 -4.85 -6.51
N VAL A 33 -5.49 -5.64 -5.67
CA VAL A 33 -4.98 -5.23 -4.36
C VAL A 33 -3.49 -5.61 -4.27
N TRP A 34 -2.68 -4.67 -3.81
CA TRP A 34 -1.24 -4.83 -3.63
C TRP A 34 -0.92 -5.02 -2.14
N LEU A 35 -0.14 -6.05 -1.80
CA LEU A 35 0.27 -6.33 -0.43
C LEU A 35 1.78 -6.15 -0.28
N THR A 36 2.18 -5.35 0.71
CA THR A 36 3.58 -4.99 0.95
C THR A 36 3.93 -5.31 2.41
N ALA A 37 4.88 -6.21 2.64
CA ALA A 37 5.16 -6.77 3.98
C ALA A 37 6.56 -6.53 4.54
N ASP A 38 7.57 -6.32 3.69
CA ASP A 38 8.98 -6.20 4.13
C ASP A 38 9.26 -4.90 4.90
N VAL A 39 8.49 -3.84 4.64
CA VAL A 39 8.75 -2.52 5.20
C VAL A 39 8.33 -2.42 6.67
N HIS A 40 8.93 -1.44 7.36
CA HIS A 40 8.97 -1.42 8.81
C HIS A 40 7.94 -0.44 9.44
N TYR A 41 6.76 -0.35 8.82
CA TYR A 41 5.59 0.43 9.27
C TYR A 41 4.31 -0.17 8.68
N THR A 42 3.14 0.31 9.12
CA THR A 42 1.86 -0.03 8.49
C THR A 42 1.21 1.19 7.85
N ALA A 43 0.62 1.01 6.67
CA ALA A 43 -0.06 2.07 5.93
C ALA A 43 -1.11 1.51 4.97
N ALA A 44 -2.03 2.38 4.57
CA ALA A 44 -2.93 2.14 3.46
C ALA A 44 -2.76 3.25 2.43
N HIS A 45 -2.58 2.86 1.16
CA HIS A 45 -2.48 3.78 0.04
C HIS A 45 -3.55 3.46 -1.01
N ARG A 46 -4.15 4.51 -1.58
CA ARG A 46 -4.99 4.39 -2.78
C ARG A 46 -4.26 5.03 -3.96
N TYR A 47 -4.02 4.27 -5.01
CA TYR A 47 -3.41 4.78 -6.24
C TYR A 47 -4.52 5.14 -7.22
N ASP A 48 -4.46 6.35 -7.78
CA ASP A 48 -5.47 6.87 -8.70
C ASP A 48 -4.80 7.53 -9.93
N PRO A 49 -5.12 7.08 -11.16
CA PRO A 49 -4.52 7.61 -12.39
C PRO A 49 -4.85 9.08 -12.63
N THR A 50 -5.95 9.61 -12.06
CA THR A 50 -6.32 11.03 -12.20
C THR A 50 -5.39 11.97 -11.43
N ARG A 51 -4.60 11.42 -10.50
CA ARG A 51 -3.60 12.13 -9.69
C ARG A 51 -2.17 11.76 -10.07
N ALA A 52 -2.01 10.81 -10.99
CA ALA A 52 -0.73 10.26 -11.37
C ALA A 52 -0.11 11.02 -12.55
N ILE A 53 1.22 10.94 -12.65
CA ILE A 53 1.94 11.39 -13.85
C ILE A 53 1.80 10.36 -14.96
N PHE A 54 1.92 9.07 -14.62
CA PHE A 54 1.58 7.96 -15.51
C PHE A 54 0.14 7.52 -15.25
N GLY A 55 -0.77 7.75 -16.19
CA GLY A 55 -2.21 7.48 -15.98
C GLY A 55 -2.74 6.19 -16.60
N ASP A 56 -1.91 5.32 -17.19
CA ASP A 56 -2.40 4.13 -17.89
C ASP A 56 -2.54 2.90 -16.97
N PHE A 57 -3.44 3.01 -16.00
CA PHE A 57 -3.79 1.93 -15.07
C PHE A 57 -5.19 2.14 -14.47
N ASP A 58 -5.79 1.10 -13.89
CA ASP A 58 -7.05 1.20 -13.14
C ASP A 58 -6.76 1.46 -11.65
N PRO A 59 -7.57 2.27 -10.93
CA PRO A 59 -7.34 2.56 -9.51
C PRO A 59 -7.24 1.31 -8.63
N PHE A 60 -6.23 1.22 -7.75
CA PHE A 60 -6.00 0.05 -6.89
C PHE A 60 -5.56 0.44 -5.48
N TRP A 61 -5.74 -0.48 -4.53
CA TRP A 61 -5.29 -0.32 -3.14
C TRP A 61 -3.95 -1.01 -2.91
N GLU A 62 -3.09 -0.38 -2.10
CA GLU A 62 -1.94 -1.03 -1.47
C GLU A 62 -2.11 -1.04 0.04
N PHE A 63 -1.88 -2.21 0.64
CA PHE A 63 -1.85 -2.37 2.08
C PHE A 63 -0.45 -2.79 2.51
N VAL A 64 0.13 -1.94 3.35
CA VAL A 64 1.46 -2.11 3.90
C VAL A 64 1.31 -2.58 5.34
N SER A 65 1.92 -3.71 5.67
CA SER A 65 1.92 -4.18 7.06
C SER A 65 3.17 -4.98 7.41
N GLY A 66 3.88 -4.49 8.41
CA GLY A 66 5.10 -5.06 8.94
C GLY A 66 5.84 -4.03 9.80
N PRO A 67 6.83 -4.45 10.60
CA PRO A 67 7.27 -5.82 10.79
C PRO A 67 6.54 -6.49 11.98
N LEU A 68 6.55 -7.82 12.02
CA LEU A 68 6.11 -8.58 13.21
C LEU A 68 7.14 -8.49 14.35
N HIS A 69 8.43 -8.49 14.02
CA HIS A 69 9.51 -8.43 15.02
C HIS A 69 10.84 -7.93 14.43
N ALA A 70 10.91 -6.65 14.06
CA ALA A 70 12.14 -5.99 13.60
C ALA A 70 12.21 -4.53 14.08
N GLY A 71 13.31 -3.84 13.78
CA GLY A 71 13.39 -2.39 14.03
C GLY A 71 12.25 -1.65 13.30
N THR A 72 11.80 -0.49 13.78
CA THR A 72 10.74 0.28 13.11
C THR A 72 11.34 1.53 12.43
N PHE A 73 10.94 1.82 11.20
CA PHE A 73 11.40 2.99 10.43
C PHE A 73 10.22 3.78 9.88
N GLY A 74 10.43 5.08 9.66
CA GLY A 74 9.45 5.95 9.00
C GLY A 74 9.30 5.64 7.51
N PRO A 75 8.14 5.97 6.91
CA PRO A 75 7.99 5.88 5.46
C PRO A 75 8.93 6.88 4.77
N SER A 76 9.27 6.59 3.52
CA SER A 76 9.80 7.63 2.63
C SER A 76 8.68 8.54 2.12
N PRO A 77 8.96 9.79 1.71
CA PRO A 77 8.00 10.61 0.99
C PRO A 77 7.39 9.87 -0.20
N LEU A 78 6.09 10.05 -0.42
CA LEU A 78 5.40 9.42 -1.55
C LEU A 78 5.81 10.08 -2.87
N ASP A 79 6.10 9.25 -3.87
CA ASP A 79 6.41 9.68 -5.23
C ASP A 79 5.10 9.80 -6.06
N PRO A 80 4.84 10.93 -6.73
CA PRO A 80 3.59 11.16 -7.46
C PRO A 80 3.48 10.39 -8.79
N THR A 81 4.51 9.65 -9.22
CA THR A 81 4.55 8.95 -10.51
C THR A 81 3.28 8.13 -10.78
N PHE A 82 2.80 7.39 -9.76
CA PHE A 82 1.57 6.58 -9.83
C PHE A 82 0.40 7.14 -9.01
N GLY A 83 0.47 8.41 -8.60
CA GLY A 83 -0.62 9.10 -7.91
C GLY A 83 -1.08 8.48 -6.58
N PRO A 84 -0.18 8.08 -5.65
CA PRO A 84 -0.60 7.55 -4.36
C PRO A 84 -1.29 8.60 -3.49
N GLU A 85 -2.34 8.18 -2.80
CA GLU A 85 -2.97 8.88 -1.69
C GLU A 85 -2.71 8.12 -0.40
N LEU A 86 -2.11 8.80 0.58
CA LEU A 86 -2.00 8.27 1.93
C LEU A 86 -3.36 8.29 2.63
N ARG A 87 -3.90 7.11 2.93
CA ARG A 87 -5.21 6.96 3.61
C ARG A 87 -5.06 6.65 5.08
N PHE A 88 -3.98 5.96 5.44
CA PHE A 88 -3.63 5.67 6.82
C PHE A 88 -2.13 5.42 6.94
N ILE A 89 -1.54 5.77 8.08
CA ILE A 89 -0.19 5.37 8.44
C ILE A 89 -0.01 5.27 9.95
N LYS A 90 0.77 4.28 10.38
CA LYS A 90 1.38 4.24 11.70
C LYS A 90 2.85 3.82 11.57
N ALA A 91 3.72 4.74 11.95
CA ALA A 91 5.17 4.67 11.85
C ALA A 91 5.81 5.45 13.03
N PRO A 92 7.14 5.40 13.22
CA PRO A 92 7.84 6.21 14.21
C PRO A 92 7.59 7.72 14.02
N ALA A 93 7.73 8.49 15.10
CA ALA A 93 7.58 9.94 15.02
C ALA A 93 8.71 10.57 14.18
N PRO A 94 8.51 11.76 13.60
CA PRO A 94 9.56 12.45 12.84
C PRO A 94 10.85 12.60 13.66
N GLY A 95 11.98 12.18 13.09
CA GLY A 95 13.29 12.18 13.75
C GLY A 95 13.65 10.89 14.48
N GLU A 96 12.70 9.96 14.64
CA GLU A 96 12.94 8.63 15.21
C GLU A 96 13.13 7.60 14.09
N ALA A 97 14.09 6.69 14.27
CA ALA A 97 14.35 5.60 13.34
C ALA A 97 14.97 4.41 14.06
N ASN A 98 14.81 3.22 13.48
CA ASN A 98 15.33 1.97 14.02
C ASN A 98 14.90 1.70 15.47
N LEU A 99 13.65 2.00 15.80
CA LEU A 99 13.11 1.76 17.14
C LEU A 99 13.04 0.24 17.39
N PRO A 100 13.38 -0.24 18.59
CA PRO A 100 13.33 -1.67 18.90
C PRO A 100 11.89 -2.20 18.90
N PRO A 101 11.67 -3.51 18.73
CA PRO A 101 10.32 -4.12 18.84
C PRO A 101 9.58 -3.81 20.15
N THR A 102 10.33 -3.51 21.23
CA THR A 102 9.79 -3.10 22.53
C THR A 102 9.12 -1.72 22.51
N ALA A 103 9.31 -0.91 21.47
CA ALA A 103 8.61 0.36 21.27
C ALA A 103 7.14 0.20 20.86
N GLY A 104 6.66 -1.04 20.63
CA GLY A 104 5.25 -1.32 20.36
C GLY A 104 4.77 -0.96 18.95
N LEU A 105 5.70 -0.67 18.03
CA LEU A 105 5.38 -0.34 16.62
C LEU A 105 5.64 -1.57 15.73
N GLN A 106 4.93 -2.65 16.02
CA GLN A 106 4.95 -3.90 15.26
C GLN A 106 3.53 -4.18 14.78
N PHE A 107 3.42 -4.69 13.55
CA PHE A 107 2.14 -4.70 12.83
C PHE A 107 1.94 -6.00 12.05
N PHE A 108 0.67 -6.32 11.81
CA PHE A 108 0.27 -7.34 10.84
C PHE A 108 -1.04 -6.94 10.14
N GLY A 109 -1.28 -7.52 8.98
CA GLY A 109 -2.48 -7.29 8.18
C GLY A 109 -3.36 -8.53 8.18
N GLU A 110 -4.67 -8.34 8.22
CA GLU A 110 -5.67 -9.38 8.12
C GLU A 110 -6.59 -9.08 6.93
N LEU A 111 -6.80 -10.07 6.07
CA LEU A 111 -7.67 -10.00 4.91
C LEU A 111 -8.73 -11.10 5.04
N GLU A 112 -10.00 -10.72 4.97
CA GLU A 112 -11.14 -11.64 4.96
C GLU A 112 -11.96 -11.41 3.69
N ILE A 113 -12.31 -12.50 2.99
CA ILE A 113 -13.24 -12.42 1.86
C ILE A 113 -14.53 -13.11 2.29
N SER A 114 -15.61 -12.34 2.34
CA SER A 114 -16.93 -12.85 2.66
C SER A 114 -17.50 -13.71 1.52
N ALA A 115 -18.57 -14.48 1.82
CA ALA A 115 -19.29 -15.24 0.79
C ALA A 115 -19.86 -14.35 -0.34
N GLY A 116 -20.09 -13.06 -0.08
CA GLY A 116 -20.52 -12.09 -1.09
C GLY A 116 -19.38 -11.46 -1.89
N GLY A 117 -18.13 -11.89 -1.69
CA GLY A 117 -16.96 -11.39 -2.41
C GLY A 117 -16.39 -10.07 -1.90
N VAL A 118 -16.96 -9.50 -0.83
CA VAL A 118 -16.38 -8.31 -0.17
C VAL A 118 -15.08 -8.69 0.50
N LEU A 119 -13.99 -7.98 0.17
CA LEU A 119 -12.70 -8.09 0.82
C LEU A 119 -12.62 -7.05 1.95
N SER A 120 -12.64 -7.52 3.19
CA SER A 120 -12.37 -6.71 4.38
C SER A 120 -10.88 -6.76 4.70
N VAL A 121 -10.25 -5.59 4.79
CA VAL A 121 -8.83 -5.46 5.13
C VAL A 121 -8.70 -4.75 6.46
N THR A 122 -7.96 -5.33 7.40
CA THR A 122 -7.69 -4.75 8.71
C THR A 122 -6.19 -4.69 8.98
N LEU A 123 -5.70 -3.49 9.28
CA LEU A 123 -4.32 -3.25 9.72
C LEU A 123 -4.31 -3.23 11.25
N ARG A 124 -3.47 -4.08 11.85
CA ARG A 124 -3.44 -4.31 13.30
C ARG A 124 -2.06 -4.04 13.90
N ASP A 125 -2.04 -3.66 15.18
CA ASP A 125 -0.82 -3.76 15.98
C ASP A 125 -0.59 -5.19 16.46
N ARG A 126 0.57 -5.47 17.07
CA ARG A 126 0.93 -6.81 17.55
C ARG A 126 0.00 -7.34 18.65
N GLU A 127 -0.68 -6.48 19.38
CA GLU A 127 -1.70 -6.84 20.36
C GLU A 127 -3.03 -7.25 19.70
N GLY A 128 -3.13 -7.10 18.37
CA GLY A 128 -4.30 -7.44 17.57
C GLY A 128 -5.35 -6.34 17.51
N ALA A 129 -5.07 -5.15 18.07
CA ALA A 129 -6.00 -4.03 18.01
C ALA A 129 -6.11 -3.54 16.56
N SER A 130 -7.35 -3.29 16.12
CA SER A 130 -7.62 -2.71 14.81
C SER A 130 -7.20 -1.24 14.81
N LEU A 131 -6.22 -0.90 13.96
CA LEU A 131 -5.74 0.46 13.79
C LEU A 131 -6.48 1.17 12.65
N TRP A 132 -6.80 0.42 11.60
CA TRP A 132 -7.52 0.90 10.43
C TRP A 132 -8.15 -0.28 9.68
N SER A 133 -9.31 -0.06 9.07
CA SER A 133 -10.02 -1.09 8.32
C SER A 133 -10.82 -0.49 7.16
N ILE A 134 -10.99 -1.27 6.10
CA ILE A 134 -11.85 -0.94 4.95
C ILE A 134 -12.49 -2.21 4.37
N ASP A 135 -13.73 -2.06 3.90
CA ASP A 135 -14.40 -3.04 3.07
C ASP A 135 -14.30 -2.65 1.60
N LEU A 136 -13.85 -3.58 0.78
CA LEU A 136 -13.74 -3.44 -0.68
C LEU A 136 -14.79 -4.33 -1.33
N PRO A 137 -15.92 -3.77 -1.80
CA PRO A 137 -16.89 -4.54 -2.55
C PRO A 137 -16.30 -4.99 -3.89
N PRO A 138 -16.79 -6.10 -4.46
CA PRO A 138 -16.38 -6.52 -5.80
C PRO A 138 -16.75 -5.43 -6.83
N ASP A 139 -15.87 -5.23 -7.81
CA ASP A 139 -16.12 -4.39 -8.97
C ASP A 139 -17.40 -4.81 -9.71
N GLU A 140 -18.27 -3.84 -10.03
CA GLU A 140 -19.57 -4.07 -10.67
C GLU A 140 -19.47 -4.63 -12.10
N ARG A 141 -18.26 -4.65 -12.70
CA ARG A 141 -18.01 -5.26 -14.01
C ARG A 141 -17.97 -6.80 -13.97
N LEU A 142 -17.98 -7.42 -12.79
CA LEU A 142 -17.96 -8.87 -12.56
C LEU A 142 -19.33 -9.40 -12.15
#